data_AF-A0AAN6WZE3-F1
#
_entry.id   AF-A0AAN6WZE3-F1
#
_cell.length_a   1.000
_cell.length_b   1.000
_cell.length_c   1.000
_cell.angle_alpha   90.00
_cell.angle_beta   90.00
_cell.angle_gamma   90.00
#
_symmetry.space_group_name_H-M   'P 1'
#
loop_
_entity.id
_entity.type
_entity.pdbx_description
1 polymer ?
#
loop_
_entity_poly.entity_id
_entity_poly.type
_entity_poly.pdbx_seq_one_letter_code
_entity_poly.pdbx_strand_id
1 'polypeptide(L)'
;MSNKGSAYGKAAGDTDFRKKYDLDEYAAKAKIREDAEKEERKARWEAKMAGKKYYKPMDGTETLTTARNATQDFSKLVGTTSLVPAGAGVGKRGRGAGFYCEACDLTFKDNLQYLEHTNSMQHQRNVGQTGEVKKATVEEVHARIEALWKRQEERKRDQVVSLQERLEVRKEEEEREREEKRRKRREAAEKKRLAEEEALKVKTEYGDDVRIEGEHDEDDMMAAMGFKGFGTTAKNPVVTSRNNTPLFVPDYHYSTTSKPQHPFYRILGDKTAKMASSSSAAAASLLKRQLKQMQAAKDLPGISCGLVNDNNIFEWEVMLMISEECKFYGGGNFRAYLSFPPTYPLMPPKMTFQSPIPFHPNIYPSGELCISILHPPEEDEYGYESAAERWSPVQTPETILLSVISLFEDPNDESPANVEAARLLREEREGRSKDFRRRVRKCVRESLGED
;
A
#
# COMPACT_ATOMS: atom_id res chain seq x y z
N MET A 1 -42.78 -55.23 1.60
CA MET A 1 -44.22 -54.90 1.68
C MET A 1 -44.48 -53.98 2.88
N SER A 2 -44.84 -52.72 2.62
CA SER A 2 -45.83 -51.94 3.38
C SER A 2 -45.83 -50.53 2.82
N ASN A 3 -46.67 -50.34 1.81
CA ASN A 3 -46.93 -49.06 1.17
C ASN A 3 -47.97 -48.34 2.05
N LYS A 4 -47.58 -47.34 2.83
CA LYS A 4 -48.52 -46.42 3.49
C LYS A 4 -48.42 -45.06 2.81
N GLY A 5 -49.31 -44.86 1.83
CA GLY A 5 -49.55 -43.56 1.22
C GLY A 5 -50.24 -42.61 2.21
N SER A 6 -49.80 -41.35 2.21
CA SER A 6 -50.42 -40.24 2.94
C SER A 6 -51.77 -39.85 2.29
N ALA A 7 -52.73 -39.45 3.12
CA ALA A 7 -54.12 -39.11 2.75
C ALA A 7 -54.28 -37.82 1.94
N TYR A 8 -53.21 -37.11 1.60
CA TYR A 8 -53.23 -35.97 0.68
C TYR A 8 -52.14 -36.17 -0.35
N GLY A 9 -52.55 -36.45 -1.60
CA GLY A 9 -51.70 -36.88 -2.72
C GLY A 9 -50.68 -35.85 -3.21
N LYS A 10 -49.68 -35.54 -2.39
CA LYS A 10 -48.38 -35.03 -2.84
C LYS A 10 -47.30 -35.97 -2.33
N ALA A 11 -46.61 -36.64 -3.26
CA ALA A 11 -45.36 -37.31 -2.96
C ALA A 11 -44.38 -36.23 -2.46
N ALA A 12 -43.98 -36.31 -1.19
CA ALA A 12 -42.92 -35.48 -0.67
C ALA A 12 -41.65 -35.84 -1.44
N GLY A 13 -41.21 -34.93 -2.30
CA GLY A 13 -39.90 -34.99 -2.92
C GLY A 13 -38.84 -34.98 -1.85
N ASP A 14 -38.27 -36.16 -1.64
CA ASP A 14 -36.90 -36.42 -1.23
C ASP A 14 -36.27 -35.47 -0.20
N THR A 15 -36.48 -35.77 1.07
CA THR A 15 -35.71 -35.18 2.18
C THR A 15 -34.35 -35.88 2.32
N ASP A 16 -33.52 -35.88 1.27
CA ASP A 16 -32.16 -36.46 1.27
C ASP A 16 -31.08 -35.47 1.79
N PHE A 17 -31.47 -34.52 2.62
CA PHE A 17 -30.53 -33.61 3.32
C PHE A 17 -29.97 -34.21 4.62
N ARG A 18 -30.40 -35.42 5.01
CA ARG A 18 -29.98 -36.08 6.24
C ARG A 18 -28.81 -37.01 5.92
N LYS A 19 -27.59 -36.67 6.39
CA LYS A 19 -26.41 -37.55 6.30
C LYS A 19 -26.79 -38.96 6.78
N LYS A 20 -26.88 -39.91 5.85
CA LYS A 20 -27.02 -41.33 6.13
C LYS A 20 -25.64 -41.82 6.56
N TYR A 21 -25.46 -42.07 7.85
CA TYR A 21 -24.23 -42.66 8.36
C TYR A 21 -24.27 -44.16 8.08
N ASP A 22 -23.85 -44.55 6.89
CA ASP A 22 -23.75 -45.95 6.52
C ASP A 22 -22.54 -46.59 7.23
N LEU A 23 -22.80 -47.41 8.25
CA LEU A 23 -21.75 -48.03 9.08
C LEU A 23 -20.73 -48.81 8.22
N ASP A 24 -21.16 -49.44 7.14
CA ASP A 24 -20.30 -50.26 6.30
C ASP A 24 -19.37 -49.39 5.44
N GLU A 25 -19.88 -48.26 4.93
CA GLU A 25 -19.07 -47.26 4.21
C GLU A 25 -18.01 -46.63 5.13
N TYR A 26 -18.39 -46.30 6.37
CA TYR A 26 -17.46 -45.77 7.37
C TYR A 26 -16.44 -46.81 7.83
N ALA A 27 -16.83 -48.08 7.97
CA ALA A 27 -15.93 -49.18 8.28
C ALA A 27 -14.93 -49.45 7.13
N ALA A 28 -15.38 -49.37 5.87
CA ALA A 28 -14.51 -49.46 4.71
C ALA A 28 -13.51 -48.29 4.65
N LYS A 29 -13.99 -47.05 4.86
CA LYS A 29 -13.13 -45.85 4.95
C LYS A 29 -12.14 -45.92 6.13
N ALA A 30 -12.53 -46.54 7.25
CA ALA A 30 -11.65 -46.77 8.39
C ALA A 30 -10.54 -47.76 8.04
N LYS A 31 -10.87 -48.90 7.39
CA LYS A 31 -9.85 -49.86 6.93
C LYS A 31 -8.86 -49.26 5.94
N ILE A 32 -9.34 -48.50 4.94
CA ILE A 32 -8.47 -47.81 3.99
C ILE A 32 -7.51 -46.86 4.71
N ARG A 33 -7.98 -46.14 5.74
CA ARG A 33 -7.14 -45.25 6.54
C ARG A 33 -6.13 -46.02 7.39
N GLU A 34 -6.56 -47.09 8.07
CA GLU A 34 -5.68 -47.94 8.87
C GLU A 34 -4.57 -48.58 8.02
N ASP A 35 -4.91 -49.05 6.82
CA ASP A 35 -3.93 -49.65 5.92
C ASP A 35 -2.98 -48.58 5.35
N ALA A 36 -3.47 -47.39 5.02
CA ALA A 36 -2.62 -46.25 4.66
C ALA A 36 -1.67 -45.84 5.80
N GLU A 37 -2.14 -45.80 7.06
CA GLU A 37 -1.32 -45.51 8.24
C GLU A 37 -0.28 -46.60 8.51
N LYS A 38 -0.59 -47.87 8.24
CA LYS A 38 0.36 -48.99 8.36
C LYS A 38 1.47 -48.86 7.32
N GLU A 39 1.14 -48.59 6.06
CA GLU A 39 2.12 -48.39 5.00
C GLU A 39 2.98 -47.14 5.24
N GLU A 40 2.38 -46.03 5.70
CA GLU A 40 3.13 -44.84 6.07
C GLU A 40 4.11 -45.10 7.23
N ARG A 41 3.69 -45.89 8.22
CA ARG A 41 4.52 -46.29 9.36
C ARG A 41 5.71 -47.16 8.94
N LYS A 42 5.49 -48.10 8.02
CA LYS A 42 6.57 -48.91 7.42
C LYS A 42 7.56 -48.02 6.68
N ALA A 43 7.09 -47.13 5.82
CA ALA A 43 7.94 -46.22 5.06
C ALA A 43 8.73 -45.23 5.95
N ARG A 44 8.13 -44.76 7.06
CA ARG A 44 8.83 -43.96 8.09
C ARG A 44 9.94 -44.75 8.78
N TRP A 45 9.70 -46.03 9.08
CA TRP A 45 10.68 -46.91 9.70
C TRP A 45 11.83 -47.23 8.75
N GLU A 46 11.54 -47.53 7.49
CA GLU A 46 12.54 -47.76 6.44
C GLU A 46 13.43 -46.53 6.20
N ALA A 47 12.83 -45.33 6.11
CA ALA A 47 13.59 -44.09 6.00
C ALA A 47 14.52 -43.87 7.20
N LYS A 48 14.03 -44.14 8.41
CA LYS A 48 14.82 -44.08 9.65
C LYS A 48 16.00 -45.07 9.63
N MET A 49 15.78 -46.30 9.17
CA MET A 49 16.82 -47.32 9.04
C MET A 49 17.87 -46.96 7.97
N ALA A 50 17.44 -46.26 6.90
CA ALA A 50 18.32 -45.74 5.85
C ALA A 50 19.02 -44.42 6.22
N GLY A 51 18.81 -43.89 7.44
CA GLY A 51 19.36 -42.60 7.88
C GLY A 51 18.80 -41.38 7.14
N LYS A 52 17.71 -41.53 6.38
CA LYS A 52 17.07 -40.47 5.60
C LYS A 52 15.84 -39.95 6.33
N LYS A 53 15.57 -38.64 6.22
CA LYS A 53 14.32 -38.05 6.74
C LYS A 53 13.14 -38.53 5.89
N TYR A 54 12.11 -39.08 6.52
CA TYR A 54 10.89 -39.50 5.83
C TYR A 54 10.12 -38.28 5.30
N TYR A 55 9.64 -38.39 4.06
CA TYR A 55 8.71 -37.45 3.45
C TYR A 55 7.56 -38.23 2.84
N LYS A 56 6.33 -37.71 2.97
CA LYS A 56 5.17 -38.28 2.28
C LYS A 56 5.45 -38.25 0.76
N PRO A 57 5.28 -39.37 0.04
CA PRO A 57 5.39 -39.40 -1.41
C PRO A 57 4.42 -38.42 -2.06
N MET A 58 4.85 -37.82 -3.17
CA MET A 58 4.12 -36.81 -3.93
C MET A 58 3.03 -37.49 -4.78
N ASP A 59 1.78 -37.03 -4.67
CA ASP A 59 0.57 -37.69 -5.23
C ASP A 59 0.33 -37.33 -6.72
N GLY A 60 1.30 -36.71 -7.40
CA GLY A 60 1.28 -36.43 -8.85
C GLY A 60 0.31 -35.34 -9.32
N THR A 61 -0.50 -34.78 -8.43
CA THR A 61 -1.45 -33.66 -8.67
C THR A 61 -0.85 -32.29 -8.33
N GLU A 62 0.47 -32.23 -8.23
CA GLU A 62 1.18 -31.12 -7.60
C GLU A 62 1.47 -29.98 -8.56
N THR A 63 1.39 -28.77 -8.00
CA THR A 63 1.71 -27.55 -8.74
C THR A 63 3.17 -27.15 -8.53
N LEU A 64 3.80 -26.61 -9.58
CA LEU A 64 5.13 -25.99 -9.45
C LEU A 64 5.10 -24.84 -8.44
N THR A 65 6.20 -24.61 -7.73
CA THR A 65 6.30 -23.47 -6.82
C THR A 65 6.24 -22.17 -7.62
N THR A 66 5.22 -21.35 -7.34
CA THR A 66 5.06 -20.00 -7.88
C THR A 66 5.33 -18.95 -6.80
N ALA A 67 5.74 -17.75 -7.22
CA ALA A 67 5.80 -16.60 -6.32
C ALA A 67 4.43 -16.34 -5.68
N ARG A 68 4.41 -15.91 -4.41
CA ARG A 68 3.16 -15.56 -3.72
C ARG A 68 2.59 -14.28 -4.34
N ASN A 69 1.30 -14.31 -4.70
CA ASN A 69 0.58 -13.15 -5.22
C ASN A 69 -0.03 -12.27 -4.11
N ALA A 70 -0.18 -12.80 -2.90
CA ALA A 70 -0.77 -12.09 -1.77
C ALA A 70 0.31 -11.57 -0.82
N THR A 71 0.24 -10.29 -0.48
CA THR A 71 1.07 -9.66 0.56
C THR A 71 0.64 -10.21 1.92
N GLN A 72 1.60 -10.75 2.69
CA GLN A 72 1.34 -11.15 4.07
C GLN A 72 1.34 -9.90 4.97
N ASP A 73 0.18 -9.56 5.50
CA ASP A 73 0.00 -8.40 6.37
C ASP A 73 0.17 -8.80 7.84
N PHE A 74 1.36 -8.53 8.38
CA PHE A 74 1.72 -8.79 9.77
C PHE A 74 1.29 -7.67 10.74
N SER A 75 0.87 -6.51 10.22
CA SER A 75 0.57 -5.33 11.02
C SER A 75 -0.67 -5.51 11.91
N LYS A 76 -1.60 -6.36 11.48
CA LYS A 76 -2.86 -6.66 12.18
C LYS A 76 -2.68 -7.29 13.56
N LEU A 77 -1.52 -7.89 13.83
CA LEU A 77 -1.20 -8.52 15.12
C LEU A 77 -0.35 -7.61 16.03
N VAL A 78 0.02 -6.41 15.56
CA VAL A 78 0.77 -5.44 16.35
C VAL A 78 -0.17 -4.81 17.38
N GLY A 79 0.17 -4.95 18.67
CA GLY A 79 -0.60 -4.38 19.78
C GLY A 79 -1.81 -5.19 20.24
N THR A 80 -2.11 -6.33 19.60
CA THR A 80 -3.19 -7.22 20.03
C THR A 80 -2.76 -8.09 21.21
N THR A 81 -3.47 -8.02 22.33
CA THR A 81 -3.27 -8.92 23.48
C THR A 81 -4.28 -10.07 23.42
N SER A 82 -3.81 -11.30 23.44
CA SER A 82 -4.66 -12.50 23.50
C SER A 82 -4.42 -13.25 24.82
N LEU A 83 -5.50 -13.72 25.43
CA LEU A 83 -5.43 -14.49 26.67
C LEU A 83 -5.12 -15.94 26.32
N VAL A 84 -3.92 -16.39 26.66
CA VAL A 84 -3.43 -17.73 26.34
C VAL A 84 -3.71 -18.65 27.54
N PRO A 85 -4.43 -19.78 27.38
CA PRO A 85 -4.62 -20.72 28.47
C PRO A 85 -3.28 -21.33 28.89
N ALA A 86 -3.06 -21.44 30.19
CA ALA A 86 -1.83 -22.00 30.76
C ALA A 86 -1.63 -23.44 30.25
N GLY A 87 -0.62 -23.65 29.39
CA GLY A 87 -0.34 -24.92 28.73
C GLY A 87 -0.34 -24.86 27.19
N ALA A 88 -1.08 -23.92 26.58
CA ALA A 88 -1.11 -23.74 25.12
C ALA A 88 0.18 -23.12 24.52
N GLY A 89 1.18 -22.84 25.36
CA GLY A 89 2.51 -22.36 24.97
C GLY A 89 3.62 -23.42 25.04
N VAL A 90 3.31 -24.65 25.45
CA VAL A 90 4.30 -25.72 25.63
C VAL A 90 4.33 -26.62 24.40
N GLY A 91 4.92 -26.11 23.31
CA GLY A 91 5.14 -26.87 22.09
C GLY A 91 4.91 -26.04 20.83
N LYS A 92 5.40 -26.56 19.70
CA LYS A 92 5.15 -25.97 18.38
C LYS A 92 3.86 -26.47 17.74
N ARG A 93 3.20 -27.51 18.28
CA ARG A 93 2.02 -28.16 17.67
C ARG A 93 0.71 -27.68 18.28
N GLY A 94 -0.30 -27.50 17.43
CA GLY A 94 -1.65 -27.08 17.82
C GLY A 94 -1.86 -25.57 17.75
N ARG A 95 -3.12 -25.11 17.82
CA ARG A 95 -3.44 -23.67 17.79
C ARG A 95 -3.13 -23.03 19.14
N GLY A 96 -2.09 -22.21 19.15
CA GLY A 96 -1.57 -21.46 20.28
C GLY A 96 -1.27 -20.02 19.89
N ALA A 97 -0.66 -19.26 20.80
CA ALA A 97 -0.38 -17.85 20.59
C ALA A 97 0.73 -17.62 19.55
N GLY A 98 0.42 -16.84 18.51
CA GLY A 98 1.34 -16.49 17.43
C GLY A 98 0.76 -16.80 16.04
N PHE A 99 1.63 -16.96 15.06
CA PHE A 99 1.28 -17.30 13.69
C PHE A 99 1.07 -18.80 13.55
N TYR A 100 -0.12 -19.22 13.13
CA TYR A 100 -0.47 -20.62 12.92
C TYR A 100 -0.43 -21.00 11.44
N CYS A 101 0.14 -22.17 11.15
CA CYS A 101 0.15 -22.77 9.84
C CYS A 101 -0.79 -23.99 9.79
N GLU A 102 -1.84 -23.91 8.96
CA GLU A 102 -2.85 -24.97 8.86
C GLU A 102 -2.32 -26.24 8.18
N ALA A 103 -1.43 -26.10 7.19
CA ALA A 103 -0.87 -27.24 6.45
C ALA A 103 0.11 -28.11 7.27
N CYS A 104 0.61 -27.59 8.39
CA CYS A 104 1.64 -28.25 9.19
C CYS A 104 1.24 -28.44 10.66
N ASP A 105 0.10 -27.89 11.07
CA ASP A 105 -0.34 -27.81 12.47
C ASP A 105 0.72 -27.28 13.43
N LEU A 106 1.44 -26.23 12.99
CA LEU A 106 2.49 -25.59 13.77
C LEU A 106 2.18 -24.13 14.08
N THR A 107 2.52 -23.70 15.29
CA THR A 107 2.53 -22.29 15.71
C THR A 107 3.93 -21.74 15.88
N PHE A 108 4.12 -20.52 15.40
CA PHE A 108 5.35 -19.75 15.46
C PHE A 108 5.11 -18.46 16.23
N LYS A 109 6.05 -18.10 17.10
CA LYS A 109 5.95 -16.89 17.94
C LYS A 109 6.36 -15.63 17.16
N ASP A 110 7.31 -15.79 16.24
CA ASP A 110 7.90 -14.71 15.47
C ASP A 110 7.46 -14.78 14.00
N ASN A 111 7.32 -13.63 13.36
CA ASN A 111 6.99 -13.49 11.94
C ASN A 111 8.06 -14.10 11.03
N LEU A 112 9.34 -13.93 11.35
CA LEU A 112 10.46 -14.47 10.60
C LEU A 112 10.42 -16.01 10.59
N GLN A 113 10.22 -16.63 11.75
CA GLN A 113 10.13 -18.09 11.86
C GLN A 113 8.93 -18.65 11.10
N TYR A 114 7.80 -17.91 11.09
CA TYR A 114 6.64 -18.27 10.29
C TYR A 114 6.93 -18.21 8.80
N LEU A 115 7.57 -17.13 8.32
CA LEU A 115 7.94 -16.97 6.92
C LEU A 115 8.93 -18.05 6.46
N GLU A 116 9.98 -18.30 7.23
CA GLU A 116 10.95 -19.38 6.99
C GLU A 116 10.24 -20.74 6.92
N HIS A 117 9.28 -20.99 7.82
CA HIS A 117 8.48 -22.21 7.78
C HIS A 117 7.65 -22.32 6.50
N THR A 118 6.94 -21.26 6.09
CA THR A 118 6.12 -21.28 4.87
C THR A 118 6.95 -21.48 3.60
N ASN A 119 8.23 -21.12 3.63
CA ASN A 119 9.18 -21.35 2.53
C ASN A 119 9.93 -22.67 2.65
N SER A 120 9.74 -23.43 3.73
CA SER A 120 10.43 -24.69 3.93
C SER A 120 9.89 -25.77 2.98
N MET A 121 10.79 -26.61 2.46
CA MET A 121 10.42 -27.75 1.62
C MET A 121 9.40 -28.70 2.28
N GLN A 122 9.42 -28.77 3.61
CA GLN A 122 8.46 -29.59 4.36
C GLN A 122 7.05 -29.00 4.31
N HIS A 123 6.91 -27.67 4.41
CA HIS A 123 5.63 -27.00 4.25
C HIS A 123 5.13 -27.06 2.80
N GLN A 124 6.00 -26.76 1.83
CA GLN A 124 5.64 -26.78 0.41
C GLN A 124 5.11 -28.16 -0.03
N ARG A 125 5.76 -29.25 0.40
CA ARG A 125 5.28 -30.62 0.15
C ARG A 125 3.92 -30.91 0.79
N ASN A 126 3.69 -30.43 2.02
CA ASN A 126 2.40 -30.59 2.67
C ASN A 126 1.27 -29.82 1.97
N VAL A 127 1.60 -28.72 1.29
CA VAL A 127 0.68 -27.91 0.47
C VAL A 127 0.51 -28.50 -0.94
N GLY A 128 1.28 -29.52 -1.31
CA GLY A 128 1.26 -30.12 -2.65
C GLY A 128 2.02 -29.30 -3.71
N GLN A 129 3.03 -28.54 -3.28
CA GLN A 129 3.95 -27.83 -4.16
C GLN A 129 5.29 -28.57 -4.28
N THR A 130 5.79 -28.68 -5.52
CA THR A 130 7.14 -29.18 -5.77
C THR A 130 8.16 -28.06 -5.56
N GLY A 131 9.37 -28.39 -5.11
CA GLY A 131 10.46 -27.41 -4.95
C GLY A 131 11.01 -26.87 -6.28
N GLU A 132 10.42 -27.28 -7.40
CA GLU A 132 10.80 -26.83 -8.73
C GLU A 132 10.03 -25.55 -9.08
N VAL A 133 10.79 -24.53 -9.48
CA VAL A 133 10.26 -23.23 -9.87
C VAL A 133 9.98 -23.22 -11.38
N LYS A 134 8.79 -22.80 -11.79
CA LYS A 134 8.48 -22.59 -13.20
C LYS A 134 9.38 -21.49 -13.77
N LYS A 135 10.16 -21.79 -14.82
CA LYS A 135 10.89 -20.77 -15.58
C LYS A 135 9.88 -19.91 -16.35
N ALA A 136 10.05 -18.59 -16.28
CA ALA A 136 9.19 -17.65 -17.00
C ALA A 136 9.39 -17.79 -18.52
N THR A 137 8.29 -17.69 -19.28
CA THR A 137 8.36 -17.64 -20.75
C THR A 137 8.65 -16.21 -21.23
N VAL A 138 9.11 -16.07 -22.47
CA VAL A 138 9.40 -14.75 -23.08
C VAL A 138 8.12 -13.89 -23.11
N GLU A 139 6.97 -14.50 -23.40
CA GLU A 139 5.66 -13.85 -23.41
C GLU A 139 5.25 -13.36 -22.01
N GLU A 140 5.46 -14.17 -20.96
CA GLU A 140 5.18 -13.79 -19.57
C GLU A 140 6.08 -12.62 -19.11
N VAL A 141 7.34 -12.59 -19.57
CA VAL A 141 8.26 -11.47 -19.29
C VAL A 141 7.81 -10.20 -20.03
N HIS A 142 7.41 -10.31 -21.30
CA HIS A 142 6.92 -9.17 -22.07
C HIS A 142 5.67 -8.55 -21.44
N ALA A 143 4.67 -9.38 -21.10
CA ALA A 143 3.45 -8.94 -20.44
C ALA A 143 3.73 -8.26 -19.09
N ARG A 144 4.75 -8.74 -18.35
CA ARG A 144 5.15 -8.13 -17.08
C ARG A 144 5.86 -6.79 -17.26
N ILE A 145 6.70 -6.66 -18.28
CA ILE A 145 7.35 -5.38 -18.63
C ILE A 145 6.30 -4.36 -19.07
N GLU A 146 5.37 -4.75 -19.94
CA GLU A 146 4.25 -3.89 -20.34
C GLU A 146 3.41 -3.43 -19.15
N ALA A 147 3.09 -4.33 -18.22
CA ALA A 147 2.36 -3.97 -17.00
C ALA A 147 3.13 -2.99 -16.11
N LEU A 148 4.45 -3.12 -16.01
CA LEU A 148 5.30 -2.19 -15.27
C LEU A 148 5.40 -0.82 -15.95
N TRP A 149 5.56 -0.80 -17.28
CA TRP A 149 5.54 0.45 -18.05
C TRP A 149 4.20 1.16 -17.93
N LYS A 150 3.08 0.44 -18.05
CA LYS A 150 1.76 1.03 -17.87
C LYS A 150 1.57 1.61 -16.48
N ARG A 151 1.98 0.91 -15.42
CA ARG A 151 1.93 1.43 -14.04
C ARG A 151 2.82 2.67 -13.88
N GLN A 152 3.97 2.72 -14.56
CA GLN A 152 4.86 3.88 -14.55
C GLN A 152 4.25 5.06 -15.33
N GLU A 153 3.57 4.81 -16.43
CA GLU A 153 2.89 5.81 -17.24
C GLU A 153 1.65 6.39 -16.54
N GLU A 154 0.84 5.54 -15.89
CA GLU A 154 -0.25 5.97 -15.01
C GLU A 154 0.29 6.86 -13.89
N ARG A 155 1.39 6.47 -13.23
CA ARG A 155 2.03 7.29 -12.20
C ARG A 155 2.56 8.62 -12.75
N LYS A 156 3.15 8.64 -13.95
CA LYS A 156 3.57 9.88 -14.62
C LYS A 156 2.39 10.78 -14.97
N ARG A 157 1.28 10.18 -15.41
CA ARG A 157 0.04 10.89 -15.73
C ARG A 157 -0.59 11.50 -14.48
N ASP A 158 -0.55 10.80 -13.36
CA ASP A 158 -1.02 11.31 -12.06
C ASP A 158 -0.10 12.43 -11.53
N GLN A 159 1.19 12.40 -11.88
CA GLN A 159 2.18 13.45 -11.56
C GLN A 159 2.00 14.74 -12.38
N VAL A 160 1.06 14.80 -13.32
CA VAL A 160 0.73 16.03 -14.05
C VAL A 160 -0.07 16.96 -13.13
N VAL A 161 0.64 17.91 -12.50
CA VAL A 161 0.10 18.82 -11.48
C VAL A 161 -0.46 20.13 -12.06
N SER A 162 -0.17 20.48 -13.32
CA SER A 162 -0.66 21.74 -13.90
C SER A 162 -2.10 21.63 -14.44
N LEU A 163 -2.96 22.61 -14.10
CA LEU A 163 -4.37 22.65 -14.54
C LEU A 163 -4.50 22.68 -16.07
N GLN A 164 -3.58 23.39 -16.73
CA GLN A 164 -3.56 23.57 -18.18
C GLN A 164 -3.30 22.23 -18.90
N GLU A 165 -2.31 21.47 -18.44
CA GLU A 165 -1.94 20.18 -19.02
C GLU A 165 -3.02 19.12 -18.77
N ARG A 166 -3.70 19.16 -17.61
CA ARG A 166 -4.90 18.32 -17.38
C ARG A 166 -6.05 18.63 -18.32
N LEU A 167 -6.26 19.89 -18.70
CA LEU A 167 -7.29 20.30 -19.65
C LEU A 167 -6.93 19.89 -21.09
N GLU A 168 -5.65 19.92 -21.44
CA GLU A 168 -5.15 19.48 -22.75
C GLU A 168 -5.25 17.96 -22.90
N VAL A 169 -4.82 17.18 -21.91
CA VAL A 169 -4.99 15.72 -21.89
C VAL A 169 -6.46 15.31 -22.00
N ARG A 170 -7.38 16.03 -21.33
CA ARG A 170 -8.83 15.75 -21.42
C ARG A 170 -9.40 16.10 -22.80
N LYS A 171 -8.94 17.17 -23.44
CA LYS A 171 -9.32 17.53 -24.82
C LYS A 171 -8.83 16.50 -25.83
N GLU A 172 -7.59 16.03 -25.68
CA GLU A 172 -7.02 14.98 -26.52
C GLU A 172 -7.76 13.65 -26.36
N GLU A 173 -8.16 13.27 -25.15
CA GLU A 173 -9.00 12.09 -24.93
C GLU A 173 -10.38 12.21 -25.55
N GLU A 174 -11.05 13.37 -25.42
CA GLU A 174 -12.33 13.64 -26.07
C GLU A 174 -12.22 13.63 -27.61
N GLU A 175 -11.11 14.13 -28.15
CA GLU A 175 -10.83 14.09 -29.58
C GLU A 175 -10.58 12.65 -30.07
N ARG A 176 -9.76 11.88 -29.36
CA ARG A 176 -9.54 10.45 -29.65
C ARG A 176 -10.84 9.64 -29.57
N GLU A 177 -11.68 9.89 -28.56
CA GLU A 177 -12.98 9.20 -28.45
C GLU A 177 -13.92 9.61 -29.59
N ARG A 178 -13.89 10.87 -30.02
CA ARG A 178 -14.65 11.37 -31.17
C ARG A 178 -14.14 10.75 -32.48
N GLU A 179 -12.83 10.59 -32.63
CA GLU A 179 -12.22 9.90 -33.76
C GLU A 179 -12.54 8.40 -33.78
N GLU A 180 -12.51 7.72 -32.63
CA GLU A 180 -12.89 6.32 -32.52
C GLU A 180 -14.39 6.13 -32.83
N LYS A 181 -15.26 7.02 -32.34
CA LYS A 181 -16.68 7.06 -32.70
C LYS A 181 -16.88 7.31 -34.19
N ARG A 182 -16.07 8.17 -34.82
CA ARG A 182 -16.07 8.40 -36.28
C ARG A 182 -15.61 7.15 -37.03
N ARG A 183 -14.57 6.46 -36.56
CA ARG A 183 -14.06 5.21 -37.14
C ARG A 183 -15.11 4.10 -37.08
N LYS A 184 -15.71 3.87 -35.90
CA LYS A 184 -16.81 2.89 -35.72
C LYS A 184 -18.02 3.21 -36.60
N ARG A 185 -18.38 4.49 -36.78
CA ARG A 185 -19.47 4.90 -37.70
C ARG A 185 -19.12 4.62 -39.16
N ARG A 186 -17.87 4.81 -39.58
CA ARG A 186 -17.40 4.50 -40.94
C ARG A 186 -17.39 2.99 -41.20
N GLU A 187 -16.86 2.20 -40.27
CA GLU A 187 -16.86 0.74 -40.33
C GLU A 187 -18.30 0.18 -40.36
N ALA A 188 -19.22 0.74 -39.56
CA ALA A 188 -20.63 0.34 -39.58
C ALA A 188 -21.32 0.72 -40.91
N ALA A 189 -21.04 1.89 -41.48
CA ALA A 189 -21.58 2.31 -42.76
C ALA A 189 -21.04 1.47 -43.93
N GLU A 190 -19.76 1.11 -43.90
CA GLU A 190 -19.13 0.21 -44.88
C GLU A 190 -19.71 -1.20 -44.78
N LYS A 191 -19.87 -1.74 -43.57
CA LYS A 191 -20.53 -3.03 -43.34
C LYS A 191 -21.98 -3.03 -43.86
N LYS A 192 -22.72 -1.92 -43.67
CA LYS A 192 -24.07 -1.76 -44.21
C LYS A 192 -24.08 -1.73 -45.74
N ARG A 193 -23.13 -1.01 -46.36
CA ARG A 193 -23.00 -0.94 -47.83
C ARG A 193 -22.64 -2.29 -48.43
N LEU A 194 -21.73 -3.04 -47.82
CA LEU A 194 -21.39 -4.40 -48.23
C LEU A 194 -22.60 -5.33 -48.13
N ALA A 195 -23.37 -5.26 -47.04
CA ALA A 195 -24.59 -6.05 -46.89
C ALA A 195 -25.67 -5.68 -47.92
N GLU A 196 -25.79 -4.41 -48.29
CA GLU A 196 -26.71 -3.94 -49.33
C GLU A 196 -26.27 -4.38 -50.73
N GLU A 197 -24.97 -4.33 -51.04
CA GLU A 197 -24.41 -4.86 -52.29
C GLU A 197 -24.57 -6.38 -52.38
N GLU A 198 -24.37 -7.11 -51.27
CA GLU A 198 -24.59 -8.54 -51.18
C GLU A 198 -26.07 -8.89 -51.35
N ALA A 199 -27.00 -8.13 -50.75
CA ALA A 199 -28.44 -8.28 -50.97
C ALA A 199 -28.85 -7.98 -52.42
N LEU A 200 -28.22 -6.99 -53.06
CA LEU A 200 -28.43 -6.68 -54.47
C LEU A 200 -27.89 -7.80 -55.37
N LYS A 201 -26.73 -8.37 -55.06
CA LYS A 201 -26.19 -9.55 -55.75
C LYS A 201 -27.11 -10.76 -55.62
N VAL A 202 -27.60 -11.04 -54.40
CA VAL A 202 -28.59 -12.10 -54.15
C VAL A 202 -29.87 -11.86 -54.95
N LYS A 203 -30.35 -10.60 -55.04
CA LYS A 203 -31.52 -10.22 -55.84
C LYS A 203 -31.27 -10.33 -57.36
N THR A 204 -30.04 -10.16 -57.83
CA THR A 204 -29.70 -10.36 -59.25
C THR A 204 -29.43 -11.84 -59.60
N GLU A 205 -29.00 -12.66 -58.64
CA GLU A 205 -28.79 -14.11 -58.84
C GLU A 205 -30.12 -14.90 -58.85
N TYR A 206 -31.16 -14.41 -58.17
CA TYR A 206 -32.52 -14.95 -58.28
C TYR A 206 -33.38 -14.04 -59.16
N GLY A 207 -33.45 -14.38 -60.45
CA GLY A 207 -34.15 -13.61 -61.49
C GLY A 207 -35.62 -13.29 -61.19
N ASP A 208 -36.00 -12.11 -61.71
CA ASP A 208 -37.33 -11.50 -61.76
C ASP A 208 -38.35 -12.45 -62.44
N ASP A 209 -38.97 -13.35 -61.67
CA ASP A 209 -40.27 -13.99 -61.99
C ASP A 209 -40.67 -15.01 -60.91
N VAL A 210 -41.36 -14.57 -59.85
CA VAL A 210 -42.55 -15.26 -59.29
C VAL A 210 -43.43 -14.21 -58.59
N ARG A 211 -44.50 -13.81 -59.28
CA ARG A 211 -45.70 -13.18 -58.70
C ARG A 211 -46.37 -14.18 -57.76
N ILE A 212 -46.22 -13.99 -56.45
CA ILE A 212 -47.05 -14.65 -55.43
C ILE A 212 -48.11 -13.63 -55.01
N GLU A 213 -49.35 -13.86 -55.45
CA GLU A 213 -50.50 -13.12 -54.96
C GLU A 213 -50.79 -13.53 -53.51
N GLY A 214 -50.78 -12.55 -52.61
CA GLY A 214 -51.28 -12.70 -51.24
C GLY A 214 -50.26 -12.38 -50.15
N GLU A 215 -49.94 -11.10 -49.97
CA GLU A 215 -49.66 -10.45 -48.67
C GLU A 215 -49.24 -9.00 -48.95
N HIS A 216 -50.22 -8.11 -49.00
CA HIS A 216 -49.98 -6.67 -48.98
C HIS A 216 -51.08 -6.01 -48.16
N ASP A 217 -51.09 -6.20 -46.84
CA ASP A 217 -52.12 -5.61 -45.97
C ASP A 217 -51.67 -5.38 -44.51
N GLU A 218 -50.37 -5.15 -44.26
CA GLU A 218 -49.94 -4.72 -42.92
C GLU A 218 -49.40 -3.28 -42.92
N ASP A 219 -48.56 -2.89 -43.89
CA ASP A 219 -47.95 -1.55 -43.89
C ASP A 219 -48.87 -0.45 -44.44
N ASP A 220 -49.74 -0.75 -45.42
CA ASP A 220 -50.71 0.23 -45.95
C ASP A 220 -51.94 0.40 -45.04
N MET A 221 -52.29 -0.62 -44.22
CA MET A 221 -53.34 -0.50 -43.20
C MET A 221 -52.86 0.30 -41.98
N MET A 222 -51.56 0.26 -41.66
CA MET A 222 -50.94 1.01 -40.55
C MET A 222 -50.68 2.49 -40.91
N ALA A 223 -50.45 2.80 -42.19
CA ALA A 223 -50.30 4.16 -42.67
C ALA A 223 -51.65 4.90 -42.88
N ALA A 224 -52.74 4.19 -43.20
CA ALA A 224 -54.05 4.78 -43.44
C ALA A 224 -54.85 5.12 -42.15
N MET A 225 -54.47 4.58 -40.99
CA MET A 225 -55.17 4.80 -39.70
C MET A 225 -54.58 5.91 -38.82
N GLY A 226 -53.59 6.66 -39.30
CA GLY A 226 -53.29 8.02 -38.83
C GLY A 226 -53.20 8.27 -37.32
N PHE A 227 -52.64 7.37 -36.51
CA PHE A 227 -52.47 7.62 -35.06
C PHE A 227 -51.10 7.21 -34.50
N LYS A 228 -50.23 8.22 -34.50
CA LYS A 228 -49.03 8.39 -33.69
C LYS A 228 -49.47 8.55 -32.22
N GLY A 229 -49.09 7.66 -31.29
CA GLY A 229 -49.37 7.93 -29.87
C GLY A 229 -49.14 6.82 -28.85
N PHE A 230 -48.16 7.07 -27.97
CA PHE A 230 -48.26 6.96 -26.51
C PHE A 230 -48.74 5.64 -25.86
N GLY A 231 -47.80 4.88 -25.29
CA GLY A 231 -48.07 3.85 -24.29
C GLY A 231 -47.96 4.39 -22.85
N THR A 232 -49.03 4.20 -22.08
CA THR A 232 -49.27 4.48 -20.64
C THR A 232 -48.84 3.28 -19.76
N THR A 233 -47.98 3.36 -18.73
CA THR A 233 -48.08 3.78 -17.30
C THR A 233 -48.97 3.00 -16.31
N ALA A 234 -48.37 2.61 -15.16
CA ALA A 234 -48.95 2.50 -13.80
C ALA A 234 -47.80 2.53 -12.76
N LYS A 235 -47.79 3.17 -11.58
CA LYS A 235 -48.61 4.16 -10.84
C LYS A 235 -47.73 4.72 -9.69
N ASN A 236 -47.78 6.02 -9.38
CA ASN A 236 -48.23 6.58 -8.09
C ASN A 236 -48.14 8.12 -8.01
N PRO A 237 -48.96 8.77 -7.16
CA PRO A 237 -49.51 10.10 -7.43
C PRO A 237 -48.80 11.26 -6.73
N VAL A 238 -48.99 12.44 -7.33
CA VAL A 238 -48.61 13.78 -6.86
C VAL A 238 -49.85 14.52 -6.34
N VAL A 239 -49.70 15.38 -5.33
CA VAL A 239 -50.66 16.45 -5.00
C VAL A 239 -49.93 17.81 -4.88
N THR A 240 -50.13 18.62 -5.93
CA THR A 240 -50.33 20.09 -6.06
C THR A 240 -49.53 21.14 -5.25
N SER A 241 -48.77 21.97 -6.00
CA SER A 241 -48.85 23.46 -6.20
C SER A 241 -49.45 24.34 -5.08
N ARG A 242 -48.99 25.56 -4.72
CA ARG A 242 -48.40 26.68 -5.50
C ARG A 242 -47.91 27.82 -4.55
N ASN A 243 -46.86 28.52 -4.99
CA ASN A 243 -46.58 29.99 -4.95
C ASN A 243 -46.10 30.79 -3.71
N ASN A 244 -45.08 31.62 -4.03
CA ASN A 244 -44.70 32.98 -3.57
C ASN A 244 -43.75 33.19 -2.36
N THR A 245 -42.47 33.50 -2.70
CA THR A 245 -41.56 34.63 -2.30
C THR A 245 -41.87 35.51 -1.06
N PRO A 246 -40.89 36.26 -0.45
CA PRO A 246 -39.46 36.49 -0.77
C PRO A 246 -38.48 36.51 0.46
N LEU A 247 -37.18 36.70 0.15
CA LEU A 247 -36.07 37.33 0.91
C LEU A 247 -36.26 37.67 2.40
N PHE A 248 -35.39 37.13 3.28
CA PHE A 248 -34.82 37.90 4.40
C PHE A 248 -33.56 37.20 4.97
N VAL A 249 -32.45 37.94 5.01
CA VAL A 249 -31.23 37.61 5.76
C VAL A 249 -31.38 38.22 7.15
N PRO A 250 -30.95 37.55 8.23
CA PRO A 250 -30.26 38.31 9.25
C PRO A 250 -28.99 37.62 9.75
N ASP A 251 -27.95 38.44 9.84
CA ASP A 251 -26.75 38.28 10.66
C ASP A 251 -27.11 37.96 12.12
N TYR A 252 -26.24 37.25 12.86
CA TYR A 252 -25.66 37.76 14.12
C TYR A 252 -24.60 36.81 14.72
N HIS A 253 -23.75 37.44 15.52
CA HIS A 253 -22.43 37.09 16.03
C HIS A 253 -22.33 36.09 17.20
N TYR A 254 -21.16 35.43 17.26
CA TYR A 254 -20.22 35.15 18.39
C TYR A 254 -20.67 34.45 19.70
N SER A 255 -20.05 33.27 19.91
CA SER A 255 -19.34 32.79 21.13
C SER A 255 -19.97 32.01 22.30
N THR A 256 -19.04 31.23 22.86
CA THR A 256 -18.89 30.72 24.25
C THR A 256 -19.51 29.39 24.66
N THR A 257 -18.61 28.43 24.90
CA THR A 257 -18.56 27.44 26.01
C THR A 257 -19.85 26.81 26.51
N SER A 258 -19.98 25.50 26.34
CA SER A 258 -20.31 24.59 27.46
C SER A 258 -19.94 23.13 27.12
N LYS A 259 -19.26 22.47 28.05
CA LYS A 259 -18.99 21.02 28.02
C LYS A 259 -20.27 20.25 28.32
N PRO A 260 -20.58 19.13 27.63
CA PRO A 260 -21.51 18.15 28.17
C PRO A 260 -20.75 17.11 28.99
N GLN A 261 -21.12 16.99 30.27
CA GLN A 261 -20.70 15.90 31.14
C GLN A 261 -21.55 14.65 30.83
N HIS A 262 -20.94 13.59 30.29
CA HIS A 262 -21.52 12.25 30.29
C HIS A 262 -20.41 11.18 30.40
N PRO A 263 -20.58 10.11 31.20
CA PRO A 263 -19.50 9.19 31.57
C PRO A 263 -19.05 8.21 30.47
N PHE A 264 -19.54 8.36 29.23
CA PHE A 264 -19.22 7.43 28.14
C PHE A 264 -17.88 7.73 27.44
N TYR A 265 -17.36 8.95 27.54
CA TYR A 265 -16.11 9.37 26.86
C TYR A 265 -14.82 9.13 27.66
N ARG A 266 -14.88 8.59 28.88
CA ARG A 266 -13.65 8.27 29.66
C ARG A 266 -12.90 7.04 29.16
N ILE A 267 -13.57 6.09 28.51
CA ILE A 267 -12.97 4.78 28.18
C ILE A 267 -12.16 4.81 26.86
N LEU A 268 -12.41 5.78 25.96
CA LEU A 268 -11.64 5.96 24.73
C LEU A 268 -10.36 6.77 24.93
N GLY A 269 -10.34 7.72 25.88
CA GLY A 269 -9.12 8.47 26.23
C GLY A 269 -8.04 7.63 26.90
N ASP A 270 -8.44 6.64 27.72
CA ASP A 270 -7.49 5.79 28.43
C ASP A 270 -6.78 4.79 27.52
N LYS A 271 -7.40 4.34 26.41
CA LYS A 271 -6.79 3.38 25.48
C LYS A 271 -5.77 4.03 24.54
N THR A 272 -6.02 5.25 24.07
CA THR A 272 -5.06 6.01 23.25
C THR A 272 -3.88 6.49 24.09
N ALA A 273 -4.13 6.92 25.33
CA ALA A 273 -3.08 7.27 26.29
C ALA A 273 -2.21 6.06 26.68
N LYS A 274 -2.80 4.86 26.86
CA LYS A 274 -2.01 3.64 27.14
C LYS A 274 -1.12 3.20 25.98
N MET A 275 -1.62 3.29 24.74
CA MET A 275 -0.81 2.95 23.56
C MET A 275 0.35 3.93 23.37
N ALA A 276 0.10 5.25 23.49
CA ALA A 276 1.14 6.29 23.44
C ALA A 276 2.14 6.20 24.61
N SER A 277 1.68 5.78 25.80
CA SER A 277 2.53 5.54 26.97
C SER A 277 3.43 4.30 26.81
N SER A 278 2.96 3.26 26.12
CA SER A 278 3.74 2.05 25.88
C SER A 278 4.81 2.25 24.79
N SER A 279 4.49 3.03 23.74
CA SER A 279 5.44 3.35 22.67
C SER A 279 6.53 4.31 23.15
N SER A 280 6.18 5.28 24.00
CA SER A 280 7.15 6.23 24.57
C SER A 280 8.18 5.55 25.48
N ALA A 281 7.79 4.51 26.24
CA ALA A 281 8.73 3.75 27.06
C ALA A 281 9.74 2.95 26.21
N ALA A 282 9.29 2.34 25.10
CA ALA A 282 10.17 1.63 24.17
C ALA A 282 11.12 2.60 23.45
N ALA A 283 10.59 3.73 22.95
CA ALA A 283 11.36 4.80 22.32
C ALA A 283 12.43 5.36 23.27
N ALA A 284 12.06 5.66 24.51
CA ALA A 284 12.98 6.14 25.55
C ALA A 284 14.11 5.14 25.85
N SER A 285 13.81 3.84 25.91
CA SER A 285 14.83 2.81 26.11
C SER A 285 15.79 2.70 24.93
N LEU A 286 15.29 2.84 23.70
CA LEU A 286 16.11 2.83 22.48
C LEU A 286 17.04 4.05 22.43
N LEU A 287 16.49 5.24 22.68
CA LEU A 287 17.24 6.50 22.69
C LEU A 287 18.34 6.50 23.76
N LYS A 288 18.06 6.00 24.97
CA LYS A 288 19.09 5.83 26.02
C LYS A 288 20.27 4.96 25.55
N ARG A 289 19.97 3.87 24.84
CA ARG A 289 21.01 2.98 24.30
C ARG A 289 21.81 3.68 23.21
N GLN A 290 21.15 4.34 22.27
CA GLN A 290 21.80 5.06 21.17
C GLN A 290 22.66 6.23 21.67
N LEU A 291 22.17 7.02 22.64
CA LEU A 291 22.94 8.12 23.23
C LEU A 291 24.22 7.61 23.87
N LYS A 292 24.12 6.52 24.66
CA LYS A 292 25.29 5.91 25.28
C LYS A 292 26.28 5.35 24.25
N GLN A 293 25.77 4.80 23.15
CA GLN A 293 26.62 4.32 22.05
C GLN A 293 27.38 5.48 21.40
N MET A 294 26.69 6.58 21.08
CA MET A 294 27.31 7.75 20.47
C MET A 294 28.33 8.43 21.40
N GLN A 295 28.05 8.50 22.70
CA GLN A 295 28.99 9.05 23.69
C GLN A 295 30.22 8.15 23.93
N ALA A 296 30.08 6.84 23.73
CA ALA A 296 31.17 5.87 23.89
C ALA A 296 32.00 5.69 22.61
N ALA A 297 31.43 6.02 21.44
CA ALA A 297 32.10 5.92 20.16
C ALA A 297 33.25 6.94 20.11
N LYS A 298 34.48 6.44 19.99
CA LYS A 298 35.68 7.27 19.85
C LYS A 298 35.93 7.74 18.40
N ASP A 299 35.12 7.24 17.47
CA ASP A 299 35.38 7.31 16.02
C ASP A 299 34.42 8.24 15.26
N LEU A 300 33.70 9.14 15.95
CA LEU A 300 32.87 10.17 15.30
C LEU A 300 33.60 11.53 15.36
N PRO A 301 34.57 11.80 14.46
CA PRO A 301 35.25 13.09 14.43
C PRO A 301 34.23 14.20 14.17
N GLY A 302 34.23 15.23 15.00
CA GLY A 302 33.43 16.42 14.77
C GLY A 302 31.99 16.38 15.30
N ILE A 303 31.54 15.32 15.97
CA ILE A 303 30.18 15.24 16.54
C ILE A 303 30.25 15.12 18.06
N SER A 304 29.54 16.01 18.76
CA SER A 304 29.26 15.86 20.18
C SER A 304 27.74 15.90 20.41
N CYS A 305 27.22 15.03 21.27
CA CYS A 305 25.80 14.97 21.58
C CYS A 305 25.54 14.79 23.08
N GLY A 306 24.49 15.44 23.56
CA GLY A 306 24.03 15.40 24.94
C GLY A 306 22.53 15.60 25.02
N LEU A 307 22.00 15.59 26.25
CA LEU A 307 20.60 15.93 26.49
C LEU A 307 20.49 17.44 26.75
N VAL A 308 19.45 18.06 26.21
CA VAL A 308 19.11 19.44 26.56
C VAL A 308 18.76 19.52 28.05
N ASN A 309 17.98 18.52 28.51
CA ASN A 309 17.58 18.36 29.90
C ASN A 309 17.77 16.90 30.32
N ASP A 310 18.46 16.64 31.43
CA ASP A 310 18.70 15.26 31.92
C ASP A 310 17.41 14.46 32.20
N ASN A 311 16.30 15.16 32.41
CA ASN A 311 14.99 14.57 32.65
C ASN A 311 14.24 14.18 31.36
N ASN A 312 14.65 14.70 30.19
CA ASN A 312 13.97 14.47 28.92
C ASN A 312 14.89 13.81 27.89
N ILE A 313 14.74 12.50 27.71
CA ILE A 313 15.51 11.73 26.71
C ILE A 313 15.12 12.04 25.27
N PHE A 314 14.00 12.73 25.02
CA PHE A 314 13.50 13.00 23.66
C PHE A 314 14.07 14.30 23.07
N GLU A 315 14.87 15.07 23.81
CA GLU A 315 15.44 16.33 23.35
C GLU A 315 16.95 16.32 23.53
N TRP A 316 17.67 16.28 22.41
CA TRP A 316 19.13 16.21 22.40
C TRP A 316 19.71 17.51 21.89
N GLU A 317 20.81 17.93 22.51
CA GLU A 317 21.66 19.00 22.02
C GLU A 317 22.85 18.36 21.29
N VAL A 318 23.11 18.83 20.08
CA VAL A 318 24.19 18.35 19.23
C VAL A 318 25.06 19.54 18.85
N MET A 319 26.36 19.34 18.96
CA MET A 319 27.39 20.25 18.48
C MET A 319 28.09 19.59 17.30
N LEU A 320 28.00 20.22 16.14
CA LEU A 320 28.65 19.81 14.90
C LEU A 320 29.87 20.70 14.65
N MET A 321 31.05 20.10 14.72
CA MET A 321 32.33 20.71 14.40
C MET A 321 32.70 20.25 13.00
N ILE A 322 32.62 21.16 12.02
CA ILE A 322 32.87 20.85 10.62
C ILE A 322 34.39 20.84 10.37
N SER A 323 34.87 19.79 9.72
CA SER A 323 36.30 19.65 9.37
C SER A 323 36.82 20.86 8.60
N GLU A 324 38.03 21.31 8.92
CA GLU A 324 38.67 22.46 8.25
C GLU A 324 38.86 22.26 6.75
N GLU A 325 38.88 21.00 6.29
CA GLU A 325 39.00 20.66 4.87
C GLU A 325 37.71 20.89 4.07
N CYS A 326 36.58 21.14 4.76
CA CYS A 326 35.32 21.46 4.10
C CYS A 326 35.40 22.80 3.34
N LYS A 327 35.08 22.76 2.05
CA LYS A 327 35.27 23.87 1.10
C LYS A 327 34.61 25.18 1.52
N PHE A 328 33.40 25.10 2.08
CA PHE A 328 32.59 26.28 2.41
C PHE A 328 32.49 26.51 3.92
N TYR A 329 32.24 25.45 4.68
CA TYR A 329 31.90 25.52 6.10
C TYR A 329 33.05 25.11 7.03
N GLY A 330 34.27 24.98 6.50
CA GLY A 330 35.40 24.48 7.26
C GLY A 330 35.67 25.27 8.54
N GLY A 331 35.85 24.55 9.65
CA GLY A 331 36.08 25.11 10.98
C GLY A 331 34.82 25.65 11.68
N GLY A 332 33.63 25.50 11.09
CA GLY A 332 32.38 25.96 11.72
C GLY A 332 31.90 25.07 12.86
N ASN A 333 31.37 25.68 13.93
CA ASN A 333 30.84 24.99 15.11
C ASN A 333 29.34 25.29 15.27
N PHE A 334 28.50 24.44 14.70
CA PHE A 334 27.04 24.66 14.69
C PHE A 334 26.34 23.86 15.77
N ARG A 335 25.46 24.55 16.50
CA ARG A 335 24.62 23.95 17.54
C ARG A 335 23.26 23.60 16.97
N ALA A 336 22.74 22.43 17.30
CA ALA A 336 21.41 21.99 16.87
C ALA A 336 20.68 21.25 17.98
N TYR A 337 19.35 21.32 17.95
CA TYR A 337 18.46 20.49 18.75
C TYR A 337 17.83 19.40 17.89
N LEU A 338 17.88 18.18 18.40
CA LEU A 338 17.25 17.01 17.81
C LEU A 338 16.09 16.58 18.73
N SER A 339 14.86 16.76 18.23
CA SER A 339 13.63 16.47 18.96
C SER A 339 13.00 15.18 18.42
N PHE A 340 12.88 14.18 19.29
CA PHE A 340 12.38 12.85 18.94
C PHE A 340 10.88 12.73 19.28
N PRO A 341 10.05 12.20 18.37
CA PRO A 341 8.66 11.91 18.69
C PRO A 341 8.55 10.70 19.64
N PRO A 342 7.47 10.58 20.44
CA PRO A 342 7.22 9.41 21.29
C PRO A 342 6.96 8.13 20.49
N THR A 343 6.79 8.24 19.17
CA THR A 343 6.64 7.13 18.22
C THR A 343 7.97 6.71 17.58
N TYR A 344 9.10 7.32 17.94
CA TYR A 344 10.43 6.92 17.47
C TYR A 344 10.70 5.43 17.77
N PRO A 345 11.28 4.65 16.83
CA PRO A 345 11.86 5.03 15.53
C PRO A 345 10.89 4.96 14.34
N LEU A 346 9.57 4.84 14.56
CA LEU A 346 8.61 4.75 13.46
C LEU A 346 8.49 6.07 12.68
N MET A 347 8.57 7.20 13.40
CA MET A 347 8.61 8.54 12.82
C MET A 347 9.99 9.17 13.02
N PRO A 348 10.45 10.01 12.07
CA PRO A 348 11.73 10.69 12.16
C PRO A 348 11.76 11.73 13.28
N PRO A 349 12.94 12.04 13.84
CA PRO A 349 13.12 13.24 14.66
C PRO A 349 13.11 14.51 13.81
N LYS A 350 12.98 15.66 14.47
CA LYS A 350 13.18 16.98 13.86
C LYS A 350 14.51 17.56 14.30
N MET A 351 15.27 18.12 13.36
CA MET A 351 16.55 18.77 13.64
C MET A 351 16.46 20.28 13.37
N THR A 352 16.85 21.08 14.35
CA THR A 352 16.77 22.55 14.29
C THR A 352 18.07 23.18 14.76
N PHE A 353 18.75 23.92 13.88
CA PHE A 353 19.94 24.68 14.21
C PHE A 353 19.60 25.89 15.07
N GLN A 354 20.44 26.12 16.08
CA GLN A 354 20.37 27.27 16.97
C GLN A 354 21.26 28.40 16.43
N SER A 355 21.06 29.62 16.96
CA SER A 355 21.88 30.77 16.57
C SER A 355 23.37 30.53 16.93
N PRO A 356 24.32 30.84 16.02
CA PRO A 356 24.10 31.34 14.66
C PRO A 356 23.62 30.25 13.69
N ILE A 357 22.56 30.55 12.95
CA ILE A 357 21.97 29.61 12.00
C ILE A 357 22.86 29.54 10.75
N PRO A 358 23.36 28.35 10.36
CA PRO A 358 24.17 28.18 9.16
C PRO A 358 23.39 28.59 7.90
N PHE A 359 24.01 29.42 7.06
CA PHE A 359 23.45 29.79 5.76
C PHE A 359 23.64 28.65 4.76
N HIS A 360 22.61 27.81 4.58
CA HIS A 360 22.69 26.58 3.79
C HIS A 360 21.42 26.36 2.92
N PRO A 361 21.51 25.79 1.71
CA PRO A 361 20.35 25.53 0.84
C PRO A 361 19.22 24.70 1.49
N ASN A 362 19.57 23.68 2.29
CA ASN A 362 18.61 22.79 2.95
C ASN A 362 18.25 23.18 4.39
N ILE A 363 18.65 24.37 4.85
CA ILE A 363 18.33 24.86 6.20
C ILE A 363 17.44 26.09 6.07
N TYR A 364 16.25 26.03 6.66
CA TYR A 364 15.32 27.14 6.68
C TYR A 364 15.91 28.32 7.45
N PRO A 365 15.47 29.57 7.18
CA PRO A 365 15.81 30.72 8.01
C PRO A 365 15.41 30.57 9.49
N SER A 366 14.46 29.68 9.80
CA SER A 366 14.08 29.28 11.16
C SER A 366 15.11 28.38 11.86
N GLY A 367 16.07 27.83 11.11
CA GLY A 367 17.04 26.84 11.57
C GLY A 367 16.61 25.39 11.34
N GLU A 368 15.38 25.13 10.91
CA GLU A 368 14.91 23.76 10.63
C GLU A 368 15.64 23.15 9.42
N LEU A 369 16.14 21.93 9.57
CA LEU A 369 16.83 21.18 8.51
C LEU A 369 15.82 20.34 7.72
N CYS A 370 15.87 20.43 6.39
CA CYS A 370 14.99 19.68 5.49
C CYS A 370 15.82 18.79 4.57
N ILE A 371 15.86 17.48 4.86
CA ILE A 371 16.52 16.46 4.05
C ILE A 371 15.66 15.20 3.97
N SER A 372 15.78 14.45 2.88
CA SER A 372 14.97 13.26 2.57
C SER A 372 14.92 12.24 3.71
N ILE A 373 16.04 11.96 4.37
CA ILE A 373 16.12 11.02 5.51
C ILE A 373 15.22 11.43 6.69
N LEU A 374 14.85 12.70 6.83
CA LEU A 374 13.96 13.20 7.88
C LEU A 374 12.49 13.33 7.42
N HIS A 375 12.19 13.03 6.16
CA HIS A 375 10.81 12.98 5.68
C HIS A 375 10.12 11.70 6.17
N PRO A 376 8.86 11.80 6.66
CA PRO A 376 8.08 10.64 7.07
C PRO A 376 8.03 9.54 6.00
N PRO A 377 7.85 8.27 6.39
CA PRO A 377 7.82 7.12 5.49
C PRO A 377 6.54 7.04 4.62
N GLU A 378 5.76 8.13 4.53
CA GLU A 378 4.54 8.17 3.74
C GLU A 378 4.85 8.09 2.23
N GLU A 379 3.90 7.55 1.46
CA GLU A 379 4.00 7.60 0.00
C GLU A 379 3.93 9.07 -0.42
N ASP A 380 5.04 9.60 -0.92
CA ASP A 380 5.11 10.96 -1.43
C ASP A 380 4.14 11.13 -2.58
N GLU A 381 3.13 11.96 -2.32
CA GLU A 381 2.09 12.36 -3.28
C GLU A 381 2.69 12.91 -4.58
N TYR A 382 3.93 13.42 -4.54
CA TYR A 382 4.59 14.09 -5.66
C TYR A 382 5.77 13.28 -6.24
N GLY A 383 6.17 12.17 -5.62
CA GLY A 383 7.16 11.20 -6.12
C GLY A 383 8.56 11.76 -6.40
N TYR A 384 8.98 12.81 -5.69
CA TYR A 384 10.28 13.47 -5.91
C TYR A 384 11.46 12.69 -5.32
N GLU A 385 11.23 11.84 -4.31
CA GLU A 385 12.31 11.08 -3.64
C GLU A 385 12.01 9.58 -3.64
N SER A 386 13.06 8.77 -3.67
CA SER A 386 12.93 7.32 -3.52
C SER A 386 12.48 6.97 -2.10
N ALA A 387 11.61 5.97 -1.94
CA ALA A 387 11.23 5.47 -0.61
C ALA A 387 12.46 4.99 0.21
N ALA A 388 13.56 4.63 -0.46
CA ALA A 388 14.80 4.25 0.21
C ALA A 388 15.60 5.42 0.81
N GLU A 389 15.37 6.64 0.31
CA GLU A 389 16.02 7.86 0.78
C GLU A 389 15.26 8.52 1.94
N ARG A 390 14.02 8.05 2.19
CA ARG A 390 13.15 8.52 3.27
C ARG A 390 13.52 7.91 4.62
N TRP A 391 12.90 8.45 5.68
CA TRP A 391 13.02 7.89 7.00
C TRP A 391 12.63 6.40 7.01
N SER A 392 13.48 5.58 7.62
CA SER A 392 13.14 4.22 7.96
C SER A 392 13.54 3.94 9.41
N PRO A 393 12.84 3.04 10.13
CA PRO A 393 13.17 2.71 11.52
C PRO A 393 14.57 2.10 11.72
N VAL A 394 15.29 1.79 10.64
CA VAL A 394 16.68 1.32 10.66
C VAL A 394 17.66 2.48 10.94
N GLN A 395 17.26 3.71 10.62
CA GLN A 395 18.08 4.91 10.80
C GLN A 395 18.23 5.27 12.29
N THR A 396 19.41 5.78 12.64
CA THR A 396 19.78 6.15 14.00
C THR A 396 20.14 7.64 14.06
N PRO A 397 20.23 8.25 15.25
CA PRO A 397 20.70 9.64 15.37
C PRO A 397 22.10 9.81 14.76
N GLU A 398 22.95 8.80 14.87
CA GLU A 398 24.28 8.78 14.23
C GLU A 398 24.18 8.85 12.71
N THR A 399 23.34 8.04 12.05
CA THR A 399 23.21 8.08 10.59
C THR A 399 22.63 9.40 10.10
N ILE A 400 21.73 10.02 10.86
CA ILE A 400 21.24 11.38 10.58
C ILE A 400 22.41 12.37 10.60
N LEU A 401 23.21 12.40 11.67
CA LEU A 401 24.28 13.38 11.80
C LEU A 401 25.40 13.18 10.76
N LEU A 402 25.71 11.94 10.38
CA LEU A 402 26.61 11.64 9.27
C LEU A 402 26.08 12.19 7.95
N SER A 403 24.77 12.05 7.69
CA SER A 403 24.13 12.65 6.52
C SER A 403 24.22 14.18 6.54
N VAL A 404 24.10 14.82 7.71
CA VAL A 404 24.26 16.27 7.85
C VAL A 404 25.70 16.71 7.56
N ILE A 405 26.71 16.01 8.06
CA ILE A 405 28.12 16.33 7.76
C ILE A 405 28.38 16.23 6.25
N SER A 406 27.93 15.13 5.62
CA SER A 406 28.05 14.96 4.17
C SER A 406 27.37 16.09 3.39
N LEU A 407 26.23 16.60 3.89
CA LEU A 407 25.53 17.73 3.30
C LEU A 407 26.32 19.04 3.39
N PHE A 408 27.06 19.26 4.48
CA PHE A 408 27.94 20.43 4.61
C PHE A 408 29.15 20.35 3.67
N GLU A 409 29.68 19.15 3.40
CA GLU A 409 30.78 18.93 2.45
C GLU A 409 30.36 19.21 0.99
N ASP A 410 29.21 18.68 0.57
CA ASP A 410 28.62 18.96 -0.74
C ASP A 410 27.16 19.43 -0.62
N PRO A 411 26.95 20.76 -0.55
CA PRO A 411 25.61 21.33 -0.41
C PRO A 411 24.72 20.98 -1.60
N ASN A 412 23.55 20.41 -1.31
CA ASN A 412 22.57 20.05 -2.33
C ASN A 412 21.65 21.25 -2.65
N ASP A 413 21.47 21.58 -3.94
CA ASP A 413 20.54 22.61 -4.40
C ASP A 413 19.25 22.05 -5.02
N GLU A 414 19.05 20.73 -4.98
CA GLU A 414 17.78 20.07 -5.27
C GLU A 414 16.80 20.26 -4.11
N SER A 415 15.57 20.68 -4.43
CA SER A 415 14.50 21.00 -3.47
C SER A 415 14.97 21.82 -2.24
N PRO A 416 15.52 23.03 -2.43
CA PRO A 416 16.13 23.79 -1.34
C PRO A 416 15.09 24.41 -0.40
N ALA A 417 15.30 24.25 0.90
CA ALA A 417 14.56 24.95 1.95
C ALA A 417 14.81 26.48 1.93
N ASN A 418 16.02 26.89 1.53
CA ASN A 418 16.44 28.26 1.38
C ASN A 418 16.80 28.55 -0.08
N VAL A 419 15.82 29.11 -0.79
CA VAL A 419 15.92 29.45 -2.21
C VAL A 419 17.05 30.45 -2.48
N GLU A 420 17.31 31.37 -1.55
CA GLU A 420 18.39 32.35 -1.71
C GLU A 420 19.76 31.69 -1.65
N ALA A 421 19.99 30.83 -0.65
CA ALA A 421 21.24 30.08 -0.51
C ALA A 421 21.49 29.17 -1.73
N ALA A 422 20.46 28.51 -2.24
CA ALA A 422 20.56 27.68 -3.45
C ALA A 422 20.90 28.50 -4.70
N ARG A 423 20.26 29.66 -4.90
CA ARG A 423 20.59 30.55 -6.02
C ARG A 423 22.04 31.01 -5.98
N LEU A 424 22.51 31.47 -4.81
CA LEU A 424 23.88 31.95 -4.63
C LEU A 424 24.91 30.81 -4.78
N LEU A 425 24.58 29.60 -4.34
CA LEU A 425 25.43 28.42 -4.53
C LEU A 425 25.61 28.08 -6.02
N ARG A 426 24.53 28.10 -6.81
CA ARG A 426 24.61 27.92 -8.27
C ARG A 426 25.48 28.98 -8.94
N GLU A 427 25.28 30.25 -8.57
CA GLU A 427 26.09 31.35 -9.08
C GLU A 427 27.59 31.20 -8.75
N GLU A 428 27.92 30.67 -7.57
CA GLU A 428 29.30 30.40 -7.21
C GLU A 428 29.89 29.18 -7.93
N ARG A 429 29.10 28.10 -8.11
CA ARG A 429 29.49 26.93 -8.93
C ARG A 429 29.77 27.32 -10.38
N GLU A 430 29.01 28.28 -10.92
CA GLU A 430 29.22 28.85 -12.26
C GLU A 430 30.29 29.96 -12.30
N GLY A 431 30.86 30.35 -11.15
CA GLY A 431 31.91 31.37 -11.06
C GLY A 431 31.44 32.82 -11.24
N ARG A 432 30.12 33.07 -11.23
CA ARG A 432 29.53 34.42 -11.41
C ARG A 432 29.63 35.30 -10.18
N SER A 433 29.52 34.73 -8.98
CA SER A 433 29.62 35.46 -7.71
C SER A 433 30.34 34.66 -6.64
N LYS A 434 30.90 35.33 -5.63
CA LYS A 434 31.49 34.74 -4.41
C LYS A 434 30.69 35.08 -3.15
N ASP A 435 29.45 35.57 -3.33
CA ASP A 435 28.61 36.02 -2.23
C ASP A 435 28.16 34.87 -1.33
N PHE A 436 27.95 33.66 -1.89
CA PHE A 436 27.63 32.47 -1.11
C PHE A 436 28.73 32.17 -0.09
N ARG A 437 29.97 31.95 -0.52
CA ARG A 437 31.12 31.73 0.37
C ARG A 437 31.32 32.90 1.34
N ARG A 438 31.09 34.15 0.93
CA ARG A 438 31.21 35.31 1.83
C ARG A 438 30.22 35.22 3.00
N ARG A 439 28.95 34.89 2.72
CA ARG A 439 27.92 34.73 3.76
C ARG A 439 28.17 33.53 4.64
N VAL A 440 28.53 32.38 4.05
CA VAL A 440 28.88 31.18 4.81
C VAL A 440 30.04 31.44 5.77
N ARG A 441 31.11 32.09 5.30
CA ARG A 441 32.26 32.47 6.15
C ARG A 441 31.90 33.45 7.27
N LYS A 442 30.87 34.27 7.08
CA LYS A 442 30.34 35.12 8.16
C LYS A 442 29.70 34.26 9.25
N CYS A 443 28.82 33.33 8.86
CA CYS A 443 28.18 32.39 9.79
C CYS A 443 29.21 31.50 10.52
N VAL A 444 30.27 31.07 9.84
CA VAL A 444 31.36 30.29 10.46
C VAL A 444 32.07 31.11 11.54
N ARG A 445 32.44 32.37 11.27
CA ARG A 445 33.05 33.25 12.28
C ARG A 445 32.13 33.51 13.47
N GLU A 446 30.86 33.81 13.21
CA GLU A 446 29.85 33.97 14.26
C GLU A 446 29.72 32.70 15.12
N SER A 447 29.86 31.51 14.50
CA SER A 447 29.79 30.22 15.21
C SER A 447 30.97 29.98 16.15
N LEU A 448 32.10 30.63 15.88
CA LEU A 448 33.31 30.61 16.71
C LEU A 448 33.29 31.69 17.79
N GLY A 449 32.28 32.57 17.80
CA GLY A 449 32.21 33.73 18.68
C GLY A 449 33.16 34.87 18.25
N GLU A 450 33.59 34.87 16.99
CA GLU A 450 34.37 35.95 16.39
C GLU A 450 33.40 36.94 15.72
N ASP A 451 33.31 38.16 16.23
CA ASP A 451 32.37 39.21 15.78
C ASP A 451 32.59 39.70 14.33
#